data_AF-A0A0K1RE02-F1
#
_entry.id   AF-A0A0K1RE02-F1
#
_cell.length_a   1.000
_cell.length_b   1.000
_cell.length_c   1.000
_cell.angle_alpha   90.00
_cell.angle_beta   90.00
_cell.angle_gamma   90.00
#
_symmetry.space_group_name_H-M   'P 1'
#
loop_
_entity.id
_entity.type
_entity.pdbx_description
1 polymer ?
#
loop_
_entity_poly.entity_id
_entity_poly.type
_entity_poly.pdbx_seq_one_letter_code
_entity_poly.pdbx_strand_id
1 'polypeptide(L)'
;MDPYRDFARSEANTLGVEWEICVIDPQTRDLVPRAADVIDAVHAAHPETHLEREFLQNTVELVTPVCANTGEAIQALRKDLKVVRDEAERQGLKLWAGGGHPFTDFREQQLSAKETYAEIINRTQYWGKQMLLWGVHCHVGISHEDKVWPIINAVMTKYPHLLSISASSPAWEGLDTGYASNRTMLYQQLPTAGMPYQFHTWADWVGFMQDQKISGVISHTGSMHFDVRPAAKWGTIEVRISDATSNLRELAGVVALTHCLVVHYDRMLEAGEALPTLQPWHVAENKWRGARYGLDAEIITSRATDEAWVKDDLAALVEELTPIAKELGCVEELELVHEIIDRGAGYERQRKLYQATGDWRQVVDATCEELILWS
;
A
#
# COMPACT_ATOMS: atom_id res chain seq x y z
N MET A 1 6.77 -13.69 -23.48
CA MET A 1 7.50 -12.98 -22.43
C MET A 1 7.74 -13.98 -21.31
N ASP A 2 9.00 -14.29 -21.02
CA ASP A 2 9.38 -15.08 -19.85
C ASP A 2 9.21 -14.20 -18.60
N PRO A 3 8.24 -14.49 -17.71
CA PRO A 3 7.95 -13.62 -16.57
C PRO A 3 9.11 -13.54 -15.56
N TYR A 4 10.07 -14.46 -15.61
CA TYR A 4 11.25 -14.48 -14.74
C TYR A 4 12.42 -13.66 -15.28
N ARG A 5 12.33 -13.15 -16.52
CA ARG A 5 13.45 -12.49 -17.20
C ARG A 5 13.06 -11.23 -17.97
N ASP A 6 11.98 -11.29 -18.72
CA ASP A 6 11.59 -10.25 -19.66
C ASP A 6 10.74 -9.17 -18.93
N PHE A 7 10.89 -7.91 -19.32
CA PHE A 7 10.17 -6.77 -18.74
C PHE A 7 9.32 -6.06 -19.81
N ALA A 8 8.04 -5.85 -19.53
CA ALA A 8 7.07 -5.24 -20.43
C ALA A 8 7.16 -3.71 -20.45
N ARG A 9 8.27 -3.14 -20.94
CA ARG A 9 8.55 -1.69 -20.94
C ARG A 9 7.32 -0.82 -21.20
N SER A 10 7.10 0.18 -20.34
CA SER A 10 6.03 1.18 -20.50
C SER A 10 6.55 2.41 -21.24
N GLU A 11 5.78 2.98 -22.15
CA GLU A 11 6.21 4.16 -22.93
C GLU A 11 6.29 5.45 -22.11
N ALA A 12 5.57 5.50 -20.98
CA ALA A 12 5.53 6.64 -20.07
C ALA A 12 5.42 6.15 -18.62
N ASN A 13 5.65 7.05 -17.66
CA ASN A 13 5.43 6.82 -16.23
C ASN A 13 3.93 6.89 -15.88
N THR A 14 3.12 6.05 -16.53
CA THR A 14 1.70 5.89 -16.23
C THR A 14 1.49 5.35 -14.81
N LEU A 15 0.29 5.48 -14.30
CA LEU A 15 -0.08 5.12 -12.94
C LEU A 15 -1.22 4.10 -12.92
N GLY A 16 -1.08 3.04 -12.14
CA GLY A 16 -2.18 2.16 -11.72
C GLY A 16 -2.25 2.13 -10.19
N VAL A 17 -3.44 2.12 -9.62
CA VAL A 17 -3.65 2.09 -8.17
C VAL A 17 -4.58 0.96 -7.80
N GLU A 18 -4.16 0.16 -6.83
CA GLU A 18 -4.97 -0.84 -6.13
C GLU A 18 -5.25 -0.33 -4.72
N TRP A 19 -6.51 -0.32 -4.31
CA TRP A 19 -6.92 0.07 -2.96
C TRP A 19 -7.84 -0.99 -2.37
N GLU A 20 -7.38 -1.61 -1.30
CA GLU A 20 -8.09 -2.70 -0.64
C GLU A 20 -8.98 -2.14 0.47
N ILE A 21 -10.28 -2.45 0.39
CA ILE A 21 -11.26 -2.07 1.39
C ILE A 21 -12.03 -3.30 1.87
N CYS A 22 -12.64 -3.19 3.04
CA CYS A 22 -13.33 -4.29 3.69
C CYS A 22 -14.83 -4.08 3.79
N VAL A 23 -15.54 -5.19 3.97
CA VAL A 23 -16.96 -5.21 4.32
C VAL A 23 -17.15 -5.63 5.78
N ILE A 24 -17.92 -4.85 6.53
CA ILE A 24 -18.20 -5.09 7.95
C ILE A 24 -19.71 -5.18 8.22
N ASP A 25 -20.07 -5.85 9.32
CA ASP A 25 -21.42 -5.84 9.87
C ASP A 25 -21.63 -4.56 10.72
N PRO A 26 -22.62 -3.71 10.40
CA PRO A 26 -22.87 -2.47 11.14
C PRO A 26 -23.31 -2.68 12.60
N GLN A 27 -23.76 -3.87 13.00
CA GLN A 27 -24.13 -4.17 14.39
C GLN A 27 -22.92 -4.55 15.21
N THR A 28 -22.13 -5.52 14.75
CA THR A 28 -20.97 -6.03 15.50
C THR A 28 -19.71 -5.19 15.31
N ARG A 29 -19.62 -4.46 14.19
CA ARG A 29 -18.42 -3.78 13.67
C ARG A 29 -17.30 -4.74 13.29
N ASP A 30 -17.62 -6.02 13.14
CA ASP A 30 -16.65 -7.04 12.73
C ASP A 30 -16.67 -7.24 11.22
N LEU A 31 -15.57 -7.75 10.68
CA LEU A 31 -15.44 -8.14 9.28
C LEU A 31 -16.36 -9.31 8.97
N VAL A 32 -16.98 -9.28 7.78
CA VAL A 32 -17.85 -10.36 7.31
C VAL A 32 -17.43 -10.89 5.95
N PRO A 33 -17.55 -12.21 5.69
CA PRO A 33 -17.12 -12.83 4.44
C PRO A 33 -18.17 -12.62 3.32
N ARG A 34 -18.52 -11.37 3.05
CA ARG A 34 -19.61 -10.97 2.12
C ARG A 34 -19.11 -10.12 0.95
N ALA A 35 -17.79 -9.92 0.79
CA ALA A 35 -17.25 -9.09 -0.28
C ALA A 35 -17.55 -9.66 -1.67
N ALA A 36 -17.51 -10.99 -1.83
CA ALA A 36 -17.87 -11.64 -3.10
C ALA A 36 -19.32 -11.33 -3.53
N ASP A 37 -20.25 -11.29 -2.58
CA ASP A 37 -21.66 -10.98 -2.86
C ASP A 37 -21.85 -9.52 -3.28
N VAL A 38 -21.06 -8.60 -2.70
CA VAL A 38 -21.04 -7.18 -3.12
C VAL A 38 -20.45 -7.06 -4.52
N ILE A 39 -19.29 -7.68 -4.78
CA ILE A 39 -18.61 -7.65 -6.08
C ILE A 39 -19.51 -8.21 -7.18
N ASP A 40 -20.15 -9.36 -6.96
CA ASP A 40 -20.99 -10.01 -7.96
C ASP A 40 -22.24 -9.17 -8.29
N ALA A 41 -22.83 -8.54 -7.29
CA ALA A 41 -23.95 -7.64 -7.50
C ALA A 41 -23.52 -6.35 -8.24
N VAL A 42 -22.36 -5.77 -7.90
CA VAL A 42 -21.81 -4.62 -8.62
C VAL A 42 -21.52 -4.98 -10.07
N HIS A 43 -20.82 -6.08 -10.37
CA HIS A 43 -20.53 -6.48 -11.75
C HIS A 43 -21.79 -6.77 -12.57
N ALA A 44 -22.86 -7.27 -11.94
CA ALA A 44 -24.13 -7.48 -12.63
C ALA A 44 -24.82 -6.16 -13.03
N ALA A 45 -24.67 -5.11 -12.22
CA ALA A 45 -25.31 -3.80 -12.46
C ALA A 45 -24.40 -2.79 -13.21
N HIS A 46 -23.09 -2.90 -13.00
CA HIS A 46 -22.03 -1.98 -13.44
C HIS A 46 -20.83 -2.78 -13.97
N PRO A 47 -20.96 -3.50 -15.10
CA PRO A 47 -19.93 -4.41 -15.61
C PRO A 47 -18.63 -3.72 -16.03
N GLU A 48 -18.62 -2.39 -16.12
CA GLU A 48 -17.42 -1.59 -16.38
C GLU A 48 -16.58 -1.29 -15.12
N THR A 49 -17.10 -1.58 -13.93
CA THR A 49 -16.38 -1.41 -12.66
C THR A 49 -15.36 -2.53 -12.52
N HIS A 50 -14.10 -2.19 -12.28
CA HIS A 50 -13.03 -3.18 -12.17
C HIS A 50 -12.76 -3.49 -10.70
N LEU A 51 -13.34 -4.60 -10.22
CA LEU A 51 -13.15 -5.10 -8.86
C LEU A 51 -12.51 -6.49 -8.90
N GLU A 52 -11.51 -6.70 -8.05
CA GLU A 52 -10.87 -7.99 -7.88
C GLU A 52 -11.31 -8.65 -6.57
N ARG A 53 -11.35 -9.99 -6.59
CA ARG A 53 -11.61 -10.81 -5.39
C ARG A 53 -10.29 -11.21 -4.76
N GLU A 54 -10.08 -10.81 -3.51
CA GLU A 54 -8.84 -11.13 -2.78
C GLU A 54 -8.89 -12.43 -1.93
N PHE A 55 -7.82 -12.69 -1.19
CA PHE A 55 -7.50 -13.82 -0.34
C PHE A 55 -8.54 -14.02 0.75
N LEU A 56 -8.98 -12.92 1.35
CA LEU A 56 -10.04 -12.92 2.35
C LEU A 56 -11.37 -12.60 1.68
N GLN A 57 -12.42 -13.34 2.06
CA GLN A 57 -13.78 -13.10 1.55
C GLN A 57 -14.42 -11.81 2.09
N ASN A 58 -13.69 -11.04 2.90
CA ASN A 58 -14.12 -9.75 3.44
C ASN A 58 -13.57 -8.55 2.66
N THR A 59 -12.66 -8.76 1.69
CA THR A 59 -11.96 -7.69 0.96
C THR A 59 -12.59 -7.45 -0.42
N VAL A 60 -12.81 -6.17 -0.74
CA VAL A 60 -13.03 -5.66 -2.09
C VAL A 60 -11.77 -4.89 -2.50
N GLU A 61 -11.13 -5.31 -3.59
CA GLU A 61 -9.99 -4.60 -4.15
C GLU A 61 -10.46 -3.74 -5.34
N LEU A 62 -10.30 -2.42 -5.22
CA LEU A 62 -10.59 -1.47 -6.29
C LEU A 62 -9.31 -1.28 -7.11
N VAL A 63 -9.40 -1.49 -8.43
CA VAL A 63 -8.25 -1.42 -9.33
C VAL A 63 -8.52 -0.42 -10.44
N THR A 64 -7.69 0.62 -10.54
CA THR A 64 -7.84 1.61 -11.61
C THR A 64 -7.49 1.02 -12.97
N PRO A 65 -8.00 1.60 -14.08
CA PRO A 65 -7.33 1.48 -15.36
C PRO A 65 -5.90 2.08 -15.30
N VAL A 66 -5.15 1.96 -16.39
CA VAL A 66 -3.90 2.69 -16.56
C VAL A 66 -4.22 4.17 -16.74
N CYS A 67 -3.82 4.99 -15.77
CA CYS A 67 -4.05 6.43 -15.70
C CYS A 67 -2.77 7.21 -16.07
N ALA A 68 -2.94 8.46 -16.51
CA ALA A 68 -1.83 9.36 -16.78
C ALA A 68 -1.27 9.99 -15.50
N ASN A 69 -2.11 10.21 -14.49
CA ASN A 69 -1.74 10.89 -13.24
C ASN A 69 -2.65 10.51 -12.06
N THR A 70 -2.35 11.07 -10.90
CA THR A 70 -3.11 10.82 -9.65
C THR A 70 -4.56 11.27 -9.74
N GLY A 71 -4.86 12.43 -10.32
CA GLY A 71 -6.22 12.95 -10.42
C GLY A 71 -7.15 11.99 -11.17
N GLU A 72 -6.69 11.43 -12.30
CA GLU A 72 -7.42 10.40 -13.05
C GLU A 72 -7.64 9.12 -12.23
N ALA A 73 -6.62 8.65 -11.53
CA ALA A 73 -6.72 7.44 -10.69
C ALA A 73 -7.73 7.63 -9.55
N ILE A 74 -7.68 8.76 -8.85
CA ILE A 74 -8.61 9.08 -7.76
C ILE A 74 -10.03 9.29 -8.27
N GLN A 75 -10.21 9.86 -9.46
CA GLN A 75 -11.53 9.97 -10.08
C GLN A 75 -12.13 8.60 -10.41
N ALA A 76 -11.34 7.67 -10.94
CA ALA A 76 -11.76 6.30 -11.21
C ALA A 76 -12.17 5.58 -9.90
N LEU A 77 -11.31 5.61 -8.88
CA LEU A 77 -11.59 5.01 -7.58
C LEU A 77 -12.82 5.63 -6.91
N ARG A 78 -13.04 6.94 -7.04
CA ARG A 78 -14.26 7.59 -6.51
C ARG A 78 -15.53 7.06 -7.15
N LYS A 79 -15.52 6.84 -8.46
CA LYS A 79 -16.67 6.27 -9.19
C LYS A 79 -16.95 4.86 -8.68
N ASP A 80 -15.91 4.05 -8.58
CA ASP A 80 -16.02 2.63 -8.24
C ASP A 80 -16.39 2.45 -6.75
N LEU A 81 -15.80 3.24 -5.85
CA LEU A 81 -16.15 3.26 -4.42
C LEU A 81 -17.63 3.58 -4.22
N LYS A 82 -18.17 4.54 -4.99
CA LYS A 82 -19.59 4.91 -4.88
C LYS A 82 -20.50 3.72 -5.16
N VAL A 83 -20.27 3.00 -6.27
CA VAL A 83 -21.13 1.87 -6.64
C VAL A 83 -20.98 0.71 -5.65
N VAL A 84 -19.75 0.45 -5.17
CA VAL A 84 -19.50 -0.57 -4.14
C VAL A 84 -20.20 -0.23 -2.83
N ARG A 85 -20.14 1.03 -2.39
CA ARG A 85 -20.80 1.49 -1.17
C ARG A 85 -22.31 1.39 -1.27
N ASP A 86 -22.89 1.92 -2.35
CA ASP A 86 -24.34 1.92 -2.55
C ASP A 86 -24.87 0.46 -2.56
N GLU A 87 -24.11 -0.48 -3.12
CA GLU A 87 -24.45 -1.92 -3.10
C GLU A 87 -24.26 -2.54 -1.70
N ALA A 88 -23.16 -2.25 -1.00
CA ALA A 88 -22.95 -2.73 0.36
C ALA A 88 -24.08 -2.28 1.30
N GLU A 89 -24.50 -1.02 1.21
CA GLU A 89 -25.62 -0.47 1.98
C GLU A 89 -26.94 -1.17 1.65
N ARG A 90 -27.20 -1.46 0.36
CA ARG A 90 -28.38 -2.23 -0.07
C ARG A 90 -28.41 -3.64 0.54
N GLN A 91 -27.25 -4.23 0.78
CA GLN A 91 -27.11 -5.53 1.45
C GLN A 91 -27.09 -5.43 2.98
N GLY A 92 -27.23 -4.23 3.56
CA GLY A 92 -27.22 -4.01 5.00
C GLY A 92 -25.82 -4.07 5.62
N LEU A 93 -24.79 -3.81 4.82
CA LEU A 93 -23.38 -3.85 5.19
C LEU A 93 -22.78 -2.44 5.23
N LYS A 94 -21.60 -2.28 5.83
CA LYS A 94 -20.80 -1.06 5.75
C LYS A 94 -19.42 -1.37 5.16
N LEU A 95 -18.78 -0.34 4.59
CA LEU A 95 -17.40 -0.40 4.15
C LEU A 95 -16.47 0.15 5.22
N TRP A 96 -15.28 -0.43 5.33
CA TRP A 96 -14.21 0.00 6.22
C TRP A 96 -12.88 -0.08 5.47
N ALA A 97 -11.96 0.85 5.72
CA ALA A 97 -10.63 0.83 5.12
C ALA A 97 -9.57 1.25 6.15
N GLY A 98 -8.48 0.51 6.19
CA GLY A 98 -7.38 0.68 7.14
C GLY A 98 -6.38 -0.46 7.02
N GLY A 99 -5.15 -0.27 7.49
CA GLY A 99 -4.09 -1.27 7.35
C GLY A 99 -4.35 -2.59 8.06
N GLY A 100 -5.19 -2.58 9.10
CA GLY A 100 -5.54 -3.72 9.92
C GLY A 100 -6.74 -3.42 10.79
N HIS A 101 -7.63 -4.40 10.98
CA HIS A 101 -8.86 -4.22 11.72
C HIS A 101 -8.58 -4.33 13.23
N PRO A 102 -9.08 -3.41 14.08
CA PRO A 102 -8.60 -3.28 15.45
C PRO A 102 -8.88 -4.50 16.35
N PHE A 103 -9.94 -5.27 16.10
CA PHE A 103 -10.35 -6.36 16.99
C PHE A 103 -10.88 -7.62 16.32
N THR A 104 -10.90 -7.70 14.98
CA THR A 104 -11.39 -8.92 14.31
C THR A 104 -10.51 -10.11 14.68
N ASP A 105 -11.14 -11.23 15.00
CA ASP A 105 -10.43 -12.49 15.23
C ASP A 105 -10.02 -13.13 13.90
N PHE A 106 -8.72 -13.11 13.60
CA PHE A 106 -8.16 -13.73 12.40
C PHE A 106 -8.46 -15.24 12.28
N ARG A 107 -8.74 -15.92 13.39
CA ARG A 107 -9.03 -17.37 13.42
C ARG A 107 -10.42 -17.69 12.87
N GLU A 108 -11.33 -16.72 12.85
CA GLU A 108 -12.72 -16.89 12.43
C GLU A 108 -12.96 -16.43 10.98
N GLN A 109 -11.95 -15.83 10.34
CA GLN A 109 -12.08 -15.25 9.00
C GLN A 109 -12.01 -16.32 7.90
N GLN A 110 -12.89 -16.19 6.91
CA GLN A 110 -13.01 -17.14 5.81
C GLN A 110 -12.11 -16.76 4.63
N LEU A 111 -11.39 -17.76 4.12
CA LEU A 111 -10.51 -17.63 2.96
C LEU A 111 -11.28 -17.88 1.66
N SER A 112 -10.92 -17.15 0.61
CA SER A 112 -11.42 -17.39 -0.75
C SER A 112 -11.02 -18.78 -1.26
N ALA A 113 -11.91 -19.41 -2.02
CA ALA A 113 -11.78 -20.82 -2.44
C ALA A 113 -10.74 -21.09 -3.57
N LYS A 114 -9.65 -20.31 -3.67
CA LYS A 114 -8.58 -20.55 -4.67
C LYS A 114 -7.56 -21.55 -4.10
N GLU A 115 -7.20 -22.58 -4.87
CA GLU A 115 -6.23 -23.63 -4.45
C GLU A 115 -4.89 -23.05 -4.00
N THR A 116 -4.43 -21.97 -4.66
CA THR A 116 -3.19 -21.25 -4.33
C THR A 116 -3.19 -20.70 -2.90
N TYR A 117 -4.34 -20.34 -2.36
CA TYR A 117 -4.46 -19.76 -1.02
C TYR A 117 -4.32 -20.81 0.09
N ALA A 118 -4.78 -22.05 -0.15
CA ALA A 118 -4.57 -23.16 0.77
C ALA A 118 -3.08 -23.53 0.89
N GLU A 119 -2.33 -23.48 -0.21
CA GLU A 119 -0.88 -23.70 -0.21
C GLU A 119 -0.14 -22.63 0.59
N ILE A 120 -0.52 -21.35 0.45
CA ILE A 120 0.05 -20.24 1.20
C ILE A 120 -0.15 -20.46 2.71
N ILE A 121 -1.37 -20.76 3.16
CA ILE A 121 -1.65 -21.02 4.59
C ILE A 121 -0.87 -22.22 5.10
N ASN A 122 -0.83 -23.31 4.33
CA ASN A 122 -0.09 -24.50 4.75
C ASN A 122 1.40 -24.22 4.91
N ARG A 123 1.97 -23.35 4.08
CA ARG A 123 3.39 -22.98 4.15
C ARG A 123 3.68 -21.99 5.29
N THR A 124 2.82 -21.02 5.52
CA THR A 124 3.08 -19.87 6.40
C THR A 124 2.48 -20.03 7.80
N GLN A 125 1.56 -20.99 7.96
CA GLN A 125 0.97 -21.42 9.23
C GLN A 125 0.49 -20.24 10.08
N TYR A 126 1.07 -20.04 11.26
CA TYR A 126 0.61 -19.05 12.24
C TYR A 126 0.57 -17.63 11.66
N TRP A 127 1.59 -17.23 10.90
CA TRP A 127 1.67 -15.89 10.32
C TRP A 127 0.71 -15.71 9.14
N GLY A 128 0.55 -16.72 8.28
CA GLY A 128 -0.38 -16.65 7.16
C GLY A 128 -1.84 -16.55 7.59
N LYS A 129 -2.20 -17.12 8.74
CA LYS A 129 -3.55 -17.00 9.29
C LYS A 129 -3.88 -15.58 9.74
N GLN A 130 -2.87 -14.73 9.94
CA GLN A 130 -3.01 -13.35 10.41
C GLN A 130 -3.04 -12.33 9.27
N MET A 131 -3.29 -12.75 8.02
CA MET A 131 -3.27 -11.87 6.85
C MET A 131 -4.49 -10.93 6.75
N LEU A 132 -4.97 -10.40 7.87
CA LEU A 132 -5.98 -9.31 7.95
C LEU A 132 -5.32 -7.95 7.73
N LEU A 133 -4.69 -7.79 6.56
CA LEU A 133 -3.78 -6.71 6.25
C LEU A 133 -4.18 -6.10 4.90
N TRP A 134 -4.46 -4.80 4.88
CA TRP A 134 -4.92 -4.11 3.68
C TRP A 134 -4.03 -2.93 3.31
N GLY A 135 -3.76 -2.77 2.01
CA GLY A 135 -2.78 -1.83 1.50
C GLY A 135 -3.31 -0.90 0.41
N VAL A 136 -2.42 0.02 0.02
CA VAL A 136 -2.47 0.72 -1.26
C VAL A 136 -1.27 0.26 -2.06
N HIS A 137 -1.49 -0.17 -3.31
CA HIS A 137 -0.41 -0.50 -4.23
C HIS A 137 -0.41 0.48 -5.40
N CYS A 138 0.74 1.10 -5.66
CA CYS A 138 0.91 1.99 -6.80
C CYS A 138 1.85 1.36 -7.82
N HIS A 139 1.36 1.18 -9.04
CA HIS A 139 2.13 0.76 -10.20
C HIS A 139 2.54 1.98 -11.01
N VAL A 140 3.84 2.22 -11.17
CA VAL A 140 4.35 3.31 -12.01
C VAL A 140 5.13 2.74 -13.19
N GLY A 141 4.76 3.13 -14.41
CA GLY A 141 5.36 2.67 -15.67
C GLY A 141 6.83 3.04 -15.79
N ILE A 142 7.64 2.10 -16.30
CA ILE A 142 9.08 2.25 -16.47
C ILE A 142 9.49 1.88 -17.90
N SER A 143 10.27 2.75 -18.53
CA SER A 143 10.64 2.61 -19.94
C SER A 143 11.72 1.57 -20.21
N HIS A 144 12.49 1.15 -19.20
CA HIS A 144 13.55 0.18 -19.35
C HIS A 144 13.84 -0.58 -18.05
N GLU A 145 14.07 -1.89 -18.15
CA GLU A 145 14.38 -2.78 -17.02
C GLU A 145 15.60 -2.36 -16.21
N ASP A 146 16.62 -1.78 -16.85
CA ASP A 146 17.85 -1.30 -16.19
C ASP A 146 17.60 -0.15 -15.21
N LYS A 147 16.47 0.57 -15.34
CA LYS A 147 16.10 1.63 -14.40
C LYS A 147 15.41 1.09 -13.13
N VAL A 148 14.87 -0.12 -13.19
CA VAL A 148 13.98 -0.66 -12.16
C VAL A 148 14.67 -0.74 -10.79
N TRP A 149 15.80 -1.42 -10.69
CA TRP A 149 16.47 -1.61 -9.40
C TRP A 149 17.12 -0.35 -8.83
N PRO A 150 17.78 0.51 -9.63
CA PRO A 150 18.20 1.82 -9.15
C PRO A 150 17.05 2.63 -8.53
N ILE A 151 15.89 2.69 -9.19
CA ILE A 151 14.72 3.42 -8.69
C ILE A 151 14.14 2.74 -7.44
N ILE A 152 14.00 1.41 -7.42
CA ILE A 152 13.53 0.68 -6.22
C ILE A 152 14.43 0.99 -5.02
N ASN A 153 15.75 0.93 -5.18
CA ASN A 153 16.69 1.24 -4.10
C ASN A 153 16.53 2.67 -3.58
N ALA A 154 16.26 3.63 -4.47
CA ALA A 154 16.01 5.03 -4.12
C ALA A 154 14.66 5.20 -3.39
N VAL A 155 13.59 4.56 -3.87
CA VAL A 155 12.27 4.54 -3.20
C VAL A 155 12.39 3.96 -1.79
N MET A 156 13.18 2.90 -1.60
CA MET A 156 13.41 2.30 -0.29
C MET A 156 14.07 3.27 0.71
N THR A 157 14.76 4.32 0.27
CA THR A 157 15.27 5.37 1.18
C THR A 157 14.15 6.26 1.75
N LYS A 158 13.00 6.32 1.06
CA LYS A 158 11.80 7.07 1.45
C LYS A 158 10.68 6.15 1.95
N TYR A 159 11.02 4.92 2.35
CA TYR A 159 10.08 3.99 2.98
C TYR A 159 9.32 4.62 4.17
N PRO A 160 9.98 5.24 5.17
CA PRO A 160 9.26 5.79 6.31
C PRO A 160 8.36 6.96 5.91
N HIS A 161 8.68 7.72 4.87
CA HIS A 161 7.87 8.82 4.36
C HIS A 161 6.50 8.32 3.89
N LEU A 162 6.50 7.32 3.01
CA LEU A 162 5.28 6.72 2.46
C LEU A 162 4.47 5.99 3.53
N LEU A 163 5.14 5.24 4.42
CA LEU A 163 4.46 4.52 5.48
C LEU A 163 3.84 5.46 6.52
N SER A 164 4.55 6.51 6.94
CA SER A 164 4.11 7.35 8.06
C SER A 164 2.81 8.11 7.77
N ILE A 165 2.63 8.58 6.53
CA ILE A 165 1.41 9.29 6.12
C ILE A 165 0.23 8.35 5.86
N SER A 166 0.49 7.08 5.55
CA SER A 166 -0.55 6.09 5.26
C SER A 166 -0.93 5.22 6.46
N ALA A 167 -0.05 5.12 7.46
CA ALA A 167 -0.21 4.25 8.62
C ALA A 167 -1.59 4.39 9.28
N SER A 168 -2.29 3.26 9.40
CA SER A 168 -3.69 3.23 9.83
C SER A 168 -4.05 1.92 10.55
N SER A 169 -3.06 1.23 11.10
CA SER A 169 -3.22 -0.07 11.77
C SER A 169 -2.58 -0.11 13.17
N PRO A 170 -3.00 0.76 14.12
CA PRO A 170 -2.42 0.81 15.45
C PRO A 170 -2.82 -0.35 16.37
N ALA A 171 -3.89 -1.08 16.02
CA ALA A 171 -4.50 -2.07 16.89
C ALA A 171 -4.54 -3.48 16.29
N TRP A 172 -4.55 -4.49 17.16
CA TRP A 172 -4.64 -5.91 16.80
C TRP A 172 -5.24 -6.71 17.96
N GLU A 173 -6.21 -7.60 17.67
CA GLU A 173 -6.93 -8.40 18.69
C GLU A 173 -7.47 -7.57 19.88
N GLY A 174 -7.91 -6.34 19.60
CA GLY A 174 -8.48 -5.42 20.59
C GLY A 174 -7.44 -4.66 21.42
N LEU A 175 -6.15 -4.86 21.17
CA LEU A 175 -5.05 -4.18 21.85
C LEU A 175 -4.50 -3.04 21.00
N ASP A 176 -4.19 -1.89 21.61
CA ASP A 176 -3.26 -0.94 21.01
C ASP A 176 -1.87 -1.59 21.02
N THR A 177 -1.33 -1.85 19.83
CA THR A 177 -0.05 -2.55 19.65
C THR A 177 1.15 -1.67 20.00
N GLY A 178 0.93 -0.36 20.11
CA GLY A 178 1.99 0.64 20.19
C GLY A 178 2.68 0.92 18.86
N TYR A 179 2.32 0.28 17.75
CA TYR A 179 2.81 0.60 16.41
C TYR A 179 1.88 1.60 15.70
N ALA A 180 2.40 2.36 14.75
CA ALA A 180 1.59 3.15 13.82
C ALA A 180 1.03 2.27 12.70
N SER A 181 1.88 1.39 12.15
CA SER A 181 1.46 0.32 11.23
C SER A 181 1.87 -1.05 11.79
N ASN A 182 0.91 -1.77 12.38
CA ASN A 182 1.08 -3.17 12.72
C ASN A 182 1.08 -4.06 11.46
N ARG A 183 0.42 -3.61 10.38
CA ARG A 183 0.45 -4.29 9.07
C ARG A 183 1.87 -4.54 8.59
N THR A 184 2.72 -3.52 8.62
CA THR A 184 4.13 -3.65 8.22
C THR A 184 4.87 -4.73 9.04
N MET A 185 4.56 -4.82 10.33
CA MET A 185 5.25 -5.74 11.26
C MET A 185 4.80 -7.19 11.13
N LEU A 186 3.52 -7.41 10.81
CA LEU A 186 2.98 -8.74 10.52
C LEU A 186 3.42 -9.24 9.14
N TYR A 187 3.39 -8.39 8.13
CA TYR A 187 3.69 -8.79 6.74
C TYR A 187 5.12 -9.33 6.59
N GLN A 188 6.10 -8.72 7.26
CA GLN A 188 7.51 -9.15 7.20
C GLN A 188 7.81 -10.53 7.84
N GLN A 189 6.84 -11.16 8.52
CA GLN A 189 7.02 -12.51 9.06
C GLN A 189 6.88 -13.60 7.98
N LEU A 190 6.36 -13.23 6.80
CA LEU A 190 6.15 -14.16 5.70
C LEU A 190 7.44 -14.34 4.88
N PRO A 191 7.78 -15.56 4.44
CA PRO A 191 9.12 -15.91 3.93
C PRO A 191 9.51 -15.22 2.60
N THR A 192 8.54 -14.68 1.87
CA THR A 192 8.77 -13.96 0.60
C THR A 192 8.26 -12.52 0.65
N ALA A 193 7.98 -12.01 1.85
CA ALA A 193 7.45 -10.68 2.07
C ALA A 193 8.43 -9.78 2.84
N GLY A 194 8.20 -8.47 2.76
CA GLY A 194 9.02 -7.47 3.42
C GLY A 194 9.97 -6.79 2.44
N MET A 195 11.09 -6.26 2.94
CA MET A 195 11.95 -5.43 2.09
C MET A 195 12.62 -6.26 0.99
N PRO A 196 12.72 -5.73 -0.23
CA PRO A 196 13.54 -6.36 -1.25
C PRO A 196 15.02 -6.32 -0.84
N TYR A 197 15.81 -7.24 -1.38
CA TYR A 197 17.27 -7.10 -1.36
C TYR A 197 17.69 -5.93 -2.25
N GLN A 198 18.80 -5.27 -1.92
CA GLN A 198 19.33 -4.15 -2.70
C GLN A 198 20.12 -4.67 -3.93
N PHE A 199 19.40 -5.18 -4.93
CA PHE A 199 20.00 -5.57 -6.21
C PHE A 199 20.47 -4.32 -6.98
N HIS A 200 21.55 -4.44 -7.76
CA HIS A 200 22.09 -3.29 -8.49
C HIS A 200 21.62 -3.27 -9.95
N THR A 201 21.41 -4.45 -10.54
CA THR A 201 21.07 -4.59 -11.96
C THR A 201 19.85 -5.48 -12.16
N TRP A 202 19.22 -5.38 -13.33
CA TRP A 202 18.17 -6.32 -13.73
C TRP A 202 18.69 -7.76 -13.77
N ALA A 203 19.94 -7.97 -14.17
CA ALA A 203 20.57 -9.29 -14.20
C ALA A 203 20.68 -9.94 -12.82
N ASP A 204 21.00 -9.17 -11.77
CA ASP A 204 21.04 -9.67 -10.38
C ASP A 204 19.65 -10.20 -9.96
N TRP A 205 18.61 -9.45 -10.30
CA TRP A 205 17.22 -9.85 -10.04
C TRP A 205 16.79 -11.07 -10.82
N VAL A 206 17.15 -11.16 -12.10
CA VAL A 206 16.87 -12.36 -12.91
C VAL A 206 17.57 -13.58 -12.31
N GLY A 207 18.83 -13.46 -11.88
CA GLY A 207 19.54 -14.52 -11.17
C GLY A 207 18.82 -14.95 -9.89
N PHE A 208 18.44 -13.97 -9.06
CA PHE A 208 17.65 -14.23 -7.85
C PHE A 208 16.34 -14.96 -8.16
N MET A 209 15.56 -14.50 -9.13
CA MET A 209 14.28 -15.11 -9.50
C MET A 209 14.43 -16.51 -10.07
N GLN A 210 15.54 -16.79 -10.77
CA GLN A 210 15.89 -18.13 -11.20
C GLN A 210 16.18 -19.03 -9.99
N ASP A 211 16.94 -18.56 -9.00
CA ASP A 211 17.19 -19.31 -7.76
C ASP A 211 15.89 -19.59 -6.99
N GLN A 212 14.98 -18.62 -6.88
CA GLN A 212 13.69 -18.79 -6.21
C GLN A 212 12.80 -19.83 -6.92
N LYS A 213 12.84 -19.85 -8.26
CA LYS A 213 12.13 -20.85 -9.07
C LYS A 213 12.73 -22.24 -8.92
N ILE A 214 14.06 -22.37 -8.99
CA ILE A 214 14.77 -23.66 -8.88
C ILE A 214 14.58 -24.28 -7.49
N SER A 215 14.67 -23.46 -6.44
CA SER A 215 14.49 -23.90 -5.06
C SER A 215 13.04 -24.20 -4.68
N GLY A 216 12.06 -23.80 -5.49
CA GLY A 216 10.64 -23.92 -5.17
C GLY A 216 10.17 -22.94 -4.09
N VAL A 217 10.97 -21.91 -3.76
CA VAL A 217 10.58 -20.85 -2.81
C VAL A 217 9.41 -20.04 -3.38
N ILE A 218 9.25 -19.97 -4.69
CA ILE A 218 8.04 -19.42 -5.34
C ILE A 218 7.51 -20.40 -6.38
N SER A 219 6.17 -20.47 -6.52
CA SER A 219 5.52 -21.23 -7.59
C SER A 219 5.28 -20.38 -8.84
N HIS A 220 5.14 -19.06 -8.68
CA HIS A 220 5.07 -18.07 -9.75
C HIS A 220 5.68 -16.73 -9.30
N THR A 221 5.95 -15.83 -10.23
CA THR A 221 6.59 -14.53 -9.92
C THR A 221 5.76 -13.65 -8.99
N GLY A 222 4.42 -13.74 -9.07
CA GLY A 222 3.49 -13.07 -8.16
C GLY A 222 3.59 -13.53 -6.69
N SER A 223 4.24 -14.66 -6.38
CA SER A 223 4.41 -15.13 -4.99
C SER A 223 5.52 -14.37 -4.22
N MET A 224 6.21 -13.43 -4.88
CA MET A 224 7.21 -12.56 -4.24
C MET A 224 6.53 -11.27 -3.76
N HIS A 225 6.37 -11.12 -2.45
CA HIS A 225 5.59 -10.07 -1.80
C HIS A 225 6.49 -8.96 -1.24
N PHE A 226 7.53 -8.57 -1.98
CA PHE A 226 8.38 -7.47 -1.54
C PHE A 226 7.60 -6.16 -1.45
N ASP A 227 7.94 -5.34 -0.45
CA ASP A 227 7.31 -4.04 -0.18
C ASP A 227 7.41 -3.09 -1.38
N VAL A 228 8.44 -3.26 -2.21
CA VAL A 228 8.55 -2.66 -3.54
C VAL A 228 9.13 -3.73 -4.48
N ARG A 229 8.50 -3.92 -5.65
CA ARG A 229 8.92 -4.98 -6.58
C ARG A 229 8.77 -4.59 -8.06
N PRO A 230 9.50 -5.26 -8.96
CA PRO A 230 9.20 -5.22 -10.37
C PRO A 230 7.90 -5.97 -10.67
N ALA A 231 6.93 -5.30 -11.29
CA ALA A 231 5.77 -5.94 -11.90
C ALA A 231 6.03 -6.15 -13.40
N ALA A 232 6.90 -7.12 -13.70
CA ALA A 232 7.51 -7.28 -15.03
C ALA A 232 6.50 -7.48 -16.17
N LYS A 233 5.36 -8.13 -15.90
CA LYS A 233 4.25 -8.30 -16.86
C LYS A 233 3.66 -6.96 -17.31
N TRP A 234 3.66 -5.96 -16.43
CA TRP A 234 3.02 -4.67 -16.63
C TRP A 234 4.01 -3.55 -16.98
N GLY A 235 5.31 -3.80 -16.83
CA GLY A 235 6.33 -2.79 -17.09
C GLY A 235 6.50 -1.77 -15.98
N THR A 236 6.05 -2.10 -14.78
CA THR A 236 5.93 -1.13 -13.70
C THR A 236 6.85 -1.48 -12.53
N ILE A 237 7.21 -0.45 -11.75
CA ILE A 237 7.57 -0.63 -10.35
C ILE A 237 6.28 -0.57 -9.55
N GLU A 238 6.08 -1.57 -8.70
CA GLU A 238 4.94 -1.67 -7.80
C GLU A 238 5.38 -1.34 -6.38
N VAL A 239 4.87 -0.24 -5.83
CA VAL A 239 5.13 0.24 -4.47
C VAL A 239 3.98 -0.19 -3.57
N ARG A 240 4.26 -1.03 -2.56
CA ARG A 240 3.26 -1.70 -1.69
C ARG A 240 3.46 -1.38 -0.20
N ILE A 241 4.18 -0.28 0.07
CA ILE A 241 4.59 0.13 1.41
C ILE A 241 3.38 0.53 2.26
N SER A 242 2.43 1.24 1.66
CA SER A 242 1.37 1.94 2.35
C SER A 242 0.29 1.02 2.92
N ASP A 243 -0.18 1.35 4.12
CA ASP A 243 -1.45 0.82 4.64
C ASP A 243 -2.61 1.38 3.80
N ALA A 244 -3.74 0.66 3.76
CA ALA A 244 -4.97 1.20 3.21
C ALA A 244 -5.38 2.48 3.98
N THR A 245 -5.68 3.56 3.26
CA THR A 245 -6.19 4.80 3.87
C THR A 245 -7.69 4.69 4.10
N SER A 246 -8.21 5.41 5.09
CA SER A 246 -9.64 5.39 5.45
C SER A 246 -10.51 6.27 4.55
N ASN A 247 -9.93 6.99 3.59
CA ASN A 247 -10.63 7.92 2.71
C ASN A 247 -9.83 8.21 1.44
N LEU A 248 -10.50 8.74 0.40
CA LEU A 248 -9.90 9.08 -0.89
C LEU A 248 -8.97 10.29 -0.82
N ARG A 249 -9.20 11.22 0.11
CA ARG A 249 -8.37 12.43 0.24
C ARG A 249 -6.95 12.08 0.68
N GLU A 250 -6.81 11.26 1.71
CA GLU A 250 -5.50 10.77 2.14
C GLU A 250 -4.90 9.79 1.11
N LEU A 251 -5.73 8.97 0.47
CA LEU A 251 -5.29 8.13 -0.64
C LEU A 251 -4.63 8.95 -1.74
N ALA A 252 -5.25 10.07 -2.11
CA ALA A 252 -4.74 10.98 -3.14
C ALA A 252 -3.35 11.52 -2.78
N GLY A 253 -3.11 11.93 -1.52
CA GLY A 253 -1.80 12.36 -1.06
C GLY A 253 -0.73 11.26 -1.13
N VAL A 254 -1.08 10.05 -0.67
CA VAL A 254 -0.18 8.88 -0.71
C VAL A 254 0.19 8.51 -2.15
N VAL A 255 -0.80 8.47 -3.04
CA VAL A 255 -0.63 8.12 -4.46
C VAL A 255 0.17 9.21 -5.18
N ALA A 256 -0.10 10.49 -4.96
CA ALA A 256 0.62 11.60 -5.57
C ALA A 256 2.10 11.60 -5.15
N LEU A 257 2.37 11.44 -3.85
CA LEU A 257 3.73 11.35 -3.34
C LEU A 257 4.49 10.16 -3.98
N THR A 258 3.84 9.00 -4.07
CA THR A 258 4.45 7.80 -4.67
C THR A 258 4.74 8.00 -6.16
N HIS A 259 3.77 8.54 -6.92
CA HIS A 259 3.91 8.77 -8.36
C HIS A 259 5.00 9.80 -8.65
N CYS A 260 4.98 10.95 -7.97
CA CYS A 260 5.98 12.00 -8.12
C CYS A 260 7.37 11.50 -7.75
N LEU A 261 7.51 10.73 -6.68
CA LEU A 261 8.79 10.21 -6.21
C LEU A 261 9.44 9.26 -7.23
N VAL A 262 8.66 8.33 -7.80
CA VAL A 262 9.19 7.40 -8.82
C VAL A 262 9.59 8.16 -10.08
N VAL A 263 8.76 9.11 -10.53
CA VAL A 263 9.06 9.94 -11.70
C VAL A 263 10.30 10.81 -11.47
N HIS A 264 10.44 11.40 -10.28
CA HIS A 264 11.60 12.19 -9.90
C HIS A 264 12.90 11.37 -10.02
N TYR A 265 12.94 10.16 -9.46
CA TYR A 265 14.11 9.29 -9.59
C TYR A 265 14.35 8.79 -11.02
N ASP A 266 13.30 8.56 -11.81
CA ASP A 266 13.45 8.26 -13.23
C ASP A 266 14.13 9.42 -13.98
N ARG A 267 13.74 10.68 -13.70
CA ARG A 267 14.35 11.88 -14.30
C ARG A 267 15.79 12.11 -13.86
N MET A 268 16.11 11.91 -12.59
CA MET A 268 17.48 11.96 -12.11
C MET A 268 18.37 10.96 -12.86
N LEU A 269 17.91 9.73 -13.06
CA LEU A 269 18.66 8.73 -13.85
C LEU A 269 18.84 9.16 -15.31
N GLU A 270 17.80 9.70 -15.95
CA GLU A 270 17.90 10.20 -17.32
C GLU A 270 18.87 11.37 -17.45
N ALA A 271 18.98 12.20 -16.41
CA ALA A 271 19.96 13.28 -16.32
C ALA A 271 21.39 12.79 -15.99
N GLY A 272 21.58 11.49 -15.75
CA GLY A 272 22.88 10.91 -15.37
C GLY A 272 23.29 11.18 -13.92
N GLU A 273 22.33 11.55 -13.07
CA GLU A 273 22.56 11.79 -11.65
C GLU A 273 22.59 10.49 -10.85
N ALA A 274 23.30 10.53 -9.71
CA ALA A 274 23.32 9.41 -8.79
C ALA A 274 22.05 9.41 -7.92
N LEU A 275 21.35 8.29 -7.88
CA LEU A 275 20.19 8.13 -7.00
C LEU A 275 20.60 7.94 -5.53
N PRO A 276 19.77 8.40 -4.57
CA PRO A 276 20.04 8.20 -3.16
C PRO A 276 20.01 6.70 -2.82
N THR A 277 20.90 6.30 -1.92
CA THR A 277 20.90 4.96 -1.35
C THR A 277 21.20 5.03 0.14
N LEU A 278 20.68 4.07 0.89
CA LEU A 278 21.06 3.83 2.27
C LEU A 278 21.69 2.44 2.40
N GLN A 279 22.44 2.23 3.46
CA GLN A 279 22.93 0.92 3.85
C GLN A 279 21.74 0.00 4.17
N PRO A 280 21.82 -1.32 3.92
CA PRO A 280 20.70 -2.23 4.15
C PRO A 280 20.13 -2.16 5.57
N TRP A 281 21.00 -1.99 6.57
CA TRP A 281 20.59 -1.89 7.97
C TRP A 281 19.90 -0.55 8.30
N HIS A 282 20.23 0.54 7.60
CA HIS A 282 19.49 1.81 7.75
C HIS A 282 18.11 1.74 7.09
N VAL A 283 17.98 1.06 5.95
CA VAL A 283 16.66 0.82 5.33
C VAL A 283 15.79 -0.02 6.29
N ALA A 284 16.37 -1.07 6.88
CA ALA A 284 15.70 -1.90 7.87
C ALA A 284 15.25 -1.12 9.11
N GLU A 285 16.15 -0.30 9.66
CA GLU A 285 15.87 0.56 10.80
C GLU A 285 14.77 1.58 10.47
N ASN A 286 14.85 2.27 9.33
CA ASN A 286 13.84 3.24 8.90
C ASN A 286 12.47 2.60 8.68
N LYS A 287 12.40 1.38 8.13
CA LYS A 287 11.16 0.61 8.04
C LYS A 287 10.56 0.40 9.43
N TRP A 288 11.38 -0.05 10.39
CA TRP A 288 10.92 -0.29 11.76
C TRP A 288 10.49 1.00 12.47
N ARG A 289 11.28 2.09 12.36
CA ARG A 289 10.97 3.39 12.96
C ARG A 289 9.68 3.98 12.38
N GLY A 290 9.49 3.92 11.06
CA GLY A 290 8.25 4.33 10.40
C GLY A 290 7.05 3.51 10.88
N ALA A 291 7.19 2.18 10.95
CA ALA A 291 6.12 1.31 11.45
C ALA A 291 5.79 1.57 12.92
N ARG A 292 6.79 1.86 13.76
CA ARG A 292 6.61 2.04 15.21
C ARG A 292 6.11 3.43 15.60
N TYR A 293 6.68 4.47 15.02
CA TYR A 293 6.48 5.86 15.45
C TYR A 293 5.62 6.66 14.46
N GLY A 294 5.41 6.18 13.23
CA GLY A 294 4.67 6.90 12.20
C GLY A 294 5.26 8.29 11.97
N LEU A 295 4.43 9.31 11.95
CA LEU A 295 4.86 10.69 11.72
C LEU A 295 5.76 11.26 12.84
N ASP A 296 5.86 10.61 14.00
CA ASP A 296 6.80 10.99 15.06
C ASP A 296 8.15 10.24 14.97
N ALA A 297 8.45 9.62 13.83
CA ALA A 297 9.73 8.95 13.61
C ALA A 297 10.87 9.95 13.35
N GLU A 298 11.98 9.79 14.07
CA GLU A 298 13.29 10.32 13.69
C GLU A 298 13.95 9.30 12.75
N ILE A 299 14.25 9.69 11.51
CA ILE A 299 14.68 8.79 10.43
C ILE A 299 16.11 9.08 9.99
N ILE A 300 16.79 8.06 9.48
CA ILE A 300 18.13 8.18 8.92
C ILE A 300 18.01 8.63 7.45
N THR A 301 18.54 9.80 7.12
CA THR A 301 18.34 10.44 5.81
C THR A 301 19.53 10.26 4.85
N SER A 302 20.70 9.87 5.37
CA SER A 302 21.92 9.78 4.57
C SER A 302 22.80 8.56 4.89
N ARG A 303 23.73 8.27 3.99
CA ARG A 303 24.77 7.24 4.21
C ARG A 303 25.76 7.61 5.31
N ALA A 304 25.88 8.88 5.66
CA ALA A 304 26.69 9.35 6.78
C ALA A 304 25.97 9.21 8.13
N THR A 305 24.75 8.66 8.13
CA THR A 305 23.90 8.51 9.31
C THR A 305 23.43 9.87 9.85
N ASP A 306 23.12 10.81 8.96
CA ASP A 306 22.37 12.01 9.34
C ASP A 306 20.93 11.61 9.69
N GLU A 307 20.33 12.31 10.65
CA GLU A 307 18.97 12.06 11.12
C GLU A 307 18.09 13.32 11.01
N ALA A 308 16.80 13.12 10.75
CA ALA A 308 15.79 14.18 10.72
C ALA A 308 14.42 13.63 11.14
N TRP A 309 13.53 14.49 11.61
CA TRP A 309 12.14 14.11 11.82
C TRP A 309 11.46 13.85 10.47
N VAL A 310 10.69 12.77 10.36
CA VAL A 310 10.04 12.40 9.10
C VAL A 310 9.08 13.48 8.61
N LYS A 311 8.40 14.22 9.51
CA LYS A 311 7.53 15.36 9.17
C LYS A 311 8.30 16.48 8.45
N ASP A 312 9.49 16.80 8.95
CA ASP A 312 10.32 17.87 8.38
C ASP A 312 10.90 17.45 7.03
N ASP A 313 11.40 16.21 6.92
CA ASP A 313 11.94 15.68 5.65
C ASP A 313 10.82 15.46 4.61
N LEU A 314 9.61 15.08 5.04
CA LEU A 314 8.41 15.00 4.17
C LEU A 314 8.03 16.37 3.62
N ALA A 315 7.99 17.41 4.47
CA ALA A 315 7.66 18.76 4.03
C ALA A 315 8.68 19.28 3.00
N ALA A 316 9.98 19.05 3.25
CA ALA A 316 11.02 19.38 2.28
C ALA A 316 10.88 18.58 0.96
N LEU A 317 10.54 17.30 1.06
CA LEU A 317 10.33 16.43 -0.11
C LEU A 317 9.12 16.86 -0.95
N VAL A 318 8.03 17.33 -0.34
CA VAL A 318 6.88 17.87 -1.08
C VAL A 318 7.30 19.08 -1.92
N GLU A 319 8.05 20.02 -1.34
CA GLU A 319 8.59 21.17 -2.07
C GLU A 319 9.51 20.75 -3.22
N GLU A 320 10.39 19.77 -2.98
CA GLU A 320 11.28 19.20 -3.99
C GLU A 320 10.51 18.54 -5.15
N LEU A 321 9.40 17.86 -4.86
CA LEU A 321 8.57 17.16 -5.83
C LEU A 321 7.52 18.05 -6.51
N THR A 322 7.30 19.27 -6.02
CA THR A 322 6.29 20.18 -6.56
C THR A 322 6.45 20.48 -8.07
N PRO A 323 7.67 20.66 -8.62
CA PRO A 323 7.85 20.80 -10.06
C PRO A 323 7.36 19.59 -10.85
N ILE A 324 7.63 18.37 -10.37
CA ILE A 324 7.14 17.12 -10.98
C ILE A 324 5.62 17.03 -10.88
N ALA A 325 5.04 17.39 -9.74
CA ALA A 325 3.59 17.40 -9.56
C ALA A 325 2.90 18.40 -10.51
N LYS A 326 3.52 19.55 -10.82
CA LYS A 326 3.01 20.50 -11.83
C LYS A 326 2.96 19.89 -13.23
N GLU A 327 4.00 19.15 -13.60
CA GLU A 327 4.06 18.47 -14.90
C GLU A 327 3.04 17.33 -15.01
N LEU A 328 2.87 16.56 -13.94
CA LEU A 328 1.89 15.48 -13.86
C LEU A 328 0.45 15.98 -13.66
N GLY A 329 0.27 17.24 -13.26
CA GLY A 329 -1.03 17.83 -12.97
C GLY A 329 -1.65 17.35 -11.66
N CYS A 330 -0.84 17.03 -10.65
CA CYS A 330 -1.28 16.49 -9.35
C CYS A 330 -0.77 17.29 -8.13
N VAL A 331 -0.54 18.60 -8.29
CA VAL A 331 -0.10 19.48 -7.20
C VAL A 331 -1.10 19.47 -6.05
N GLU A 332 -2.41 19.58 -6.36
CA GLU A 332 -3.45 19.62 -5.34
C GLU A 332 -3.46 18.35 -4.48
N GLU A 333 -3.22 17.19 -5.09
CA GLU A 333 -3.11 15.92 -4.39
C GLU A 333 -1.80 15.82 -3.59
N LEU A 334 -0.66 16.26 -4.14
CA LEU A 334 0.63 16.23 -3.42
C LEU A 334 0.58 17.10 -2.15
N GLU A 335 -0.05 18.27 -2.21
CA GLU A 335 -0.23 19.18 -1.07
C GLU A 335 -1.04 18.55 0.09
N LEU A 336 -1.83 17.49 -0.17
CA LEU A 336 -2.54 16.76 0.89
C LEU A 336 -1.60 16.08 1.88
N VAL A 337 -0.32 15.89 1.53
CA VAL A 337 0.70 15.42 2.46
C VAL A 337 0.87 16.40 3.64
N HIS A 338 0.85 17.71 3.39
CA HIS A 338 0.88 18.71 4.47
C HIS A 338 -0.39 18.65 5.33
N GLU A 339 -1.55 18.43 4.71
CA GLU A 339 -2.80 18.26 5.46
C GLU A 339 -2.75 17.03 6.39
N ILE A 340 -2.17 15.92 5.95
CA ILE A 340 -1.96 14.71 6.77
C ILE A 340 -0.99 15.01 7.93
N ILE A 341 0.11 15.70 7.67
CA ILE A 341 1.08 16.10 8.71
C ILE A 341 0.40 16.96 9.79
N ASP A 342 -0.42 17.92 9.39
CA ASP A 342 -1.06 18.89 10.30
C ASP A 342 -2.22 18.27 11.11
N ARG A 343 -3.02 17.41 10.47
CA ARG A 343 -4.20 16.78 11.10
C ARG A 343 -3.88 15.49 11.85
N GLY A 344 -2.74 14.88 11.54
CA GLY A 344 -2.34 13.56 11.97
C GLY A 344 -2.89 12.47 11.06
N ALA A 345 -2.09 11.42 10.85
CA ALA A 345 -2.41 10.27 10.01
C ALA A 345 -3.51 9.39 10.64
N GLY A 346 -4.00 8.40 9.88
CA GLY A 346 -5.10 7.53 10.28
C GLY A 346 -4.89 6.87 11.65
N TYR A 347 -3.68 6.36 11.92
CA TYR A 347 -3.37 5.73 13.21
C TYR A 347 -3.48 6.69 14.41
N GLU A 348 -3.12 7.97 14.23
CA GLU A 348 -3.19 8.98 15.30
C GLU A 348 -4.64 9.29 15.64
N ARG A 349 -5.49 9.46 14.61
CA ARG A 349 -6.93 9.69 14.81
C ARG A 349 -7.60 8.50 15.49
N GLN A 350 -7.31 7.29 15.03
CA GLN A 350 -7.83 6.06 15.62
C GLN A 350 -7.39 5.91 17.10
N ARG A 351 -6.10 6.07 17.38
CA ARG A 351 -5.54 5.97 18.74
C ARG A 351 -6.10 7.05 19.67
N LYS A 352 -6.21 8.29 19.21
CA LYS A 352 -6.77 9.40 19.99
C LYS A 352 -8.21 9.13 20.39
N LEU A 353 -9.02 8.60 19.46
CA LEU A 353 -10.40 8.25 19.74
C LEU A 353 -10.49 7.07 20.72
N TYR A 354 -9.68 6.02 20.53
CA TYR A 354 -9.61 4.91 21.48
C TYR A 354 -9.19 5.36 22.89
N GLN A 355 -8.19 6.25 23.01
CA GLN A 355 -7.77 6.79 24.31
C GLN A 355 -8.88 7.58 25.01
N ALA A 356 -9.74 8.25 24.24
CA ALA A 356 -10.86 9.02 24.78
C ALA A 356 -12.05 8.14 25.20
N THR A 357 -12.28 7.01 24.50
CA THR A 357 -13.51 6.21 24.66
C THR A 357 -13.29 4.85 25.30
N GLY A 358 -12.08 4.29 25.20
CA GLY A 358 -11.75 2.92 25.57
C GLY A 358 -12.38 1.84 24.70
N ASP A 359 -12.97 2.20 23.54
CA ASP A 359 -13.78 1.28 22.72
C ASP A 359 -13.42 1.37 21.23
N TRP A 360 -12.81 0.31 20.71
CA TRP A 360 -12.46 0.20 19.30
C TRP A 360 -13.67 0.18 18.35
N ARG A 361 -14.86 -0.17 18.81
CA ARG A 361 -16.07 -0.13 17.95
C ARG A 361 -16.42 1.29 17.54
N GLN A 362 -16.20 2.27 18.43
CA GLN A 362 -16.37 3.69 18.09
C GLN A 362 -15.31 4.16 17.09
N VAL A 363 -14.11 3.59 17.17
CA VAL A 363 -13.06 3.84 16.17
C VAL A 363 -13.46 3.30 14.81
N VAL A 364 -13.97 2.07 14.74
CA VAL A 364 -14.47 1.50 13.48
C VAL A 364 -15.60 2.35 12.90
N ASP A 365 -16.57 2.77 13.72
CA ASP A 365 -17.66 3.65 13.27
C ASP A 365 -17.12 4.96 12.68
N ALA A 366 -16.18 5.63 13.36
CA ALA A 366 -15.56 6.86 12.87
C ALA A 366 -14.75 6.65 11.58
N THR A 367 -13.98 5.57 11.47
CA THR A 367 -13.21 5.24 10.26
C THR A 367 -14.14 4.95 9.08
N CYS A 368 -15.28 4.29 9.29
CA CYS A 368 -16.31 4.11 8.26
C CYS A 368 -16.93 5.44 7.81
N GLU A 369 -17.06 6.42 8.71
CA GLU A 369 -17.56 7.75 8.37
C GLU A 369 -16.55 8.56 7.53
N GLU A 370 -15.24 8.38 7.75
CA GLU A 370 -14.19 9.01 6.93
C GLU A 370 -14.30 8.60 5.44
N LEU A 371 -14.66 7.34 5.16
CA LEU A 371 -14.96 6.81 3.81
C LEU A 371 -16.18 7.46 3.14
N ILE A 372 -16.95 8.29 3.85
CA ILE A 372 -18.12 8.99 3.29
C ILE A 372 -17.83 10.48 3.22
N LEU A 373 -17.36 11.06 4.33
CA LEU A 373 -17.24 12.50 4.48
C LEU A 373 -16.07 13.09 3.69
N TRP A 374 -15.01 12.32 3.46
CA TRP A 374 -13.75 12.78 2.87
C TRP A 374 -13.49 12.14 1.49
N SER A 375 -14.56 11.73 0.81
CA SER A 375 -14.55 10.99 -0.47
C SER A 375 -14.90 11.83 -1.68
#